data_AF-A0A099YAB5-F1
#
_entry.id   AF-A0A099YAB5-F1
#
_cell.length_a   1.000
_cell.length_b   1.000
_cell.length_c   1.000
_cell.angle_alpha   90.00
_cell.angle_beta   90.00
_cell.angle_gamma   90.00
#
_symmetry.space_group_name_H-M   'P 1'
#
loop_
_entity.id
_entity.type
_entity.pdbx_description
1 polymer ?
#
loop_
_entity_poly.entity_id
_entity_poly.type
_entity_poly.pdbx_seq_one_letter_code
_entity_poly.pdbx_strand_id
1 'polypeptide(L)' 'MIKTKIFTEDFDKSSIDKQINKWLDQHSDCIVVDVKLQSHLLKNDEYSSYIVRDALVIYREYENV' A
#
# COMPACT_ATOMS: atom_id res chain seq x y z
N MET A 1 -18.78 -5.78 -1.72
CA MET A 1 -18.05 -5.79 -3.03
C MET A 1 -16.53 -5.84 -2.83
N ILE A 2 -15.74 -6.47 -3.72
CA ILE A 2 -14.26 -6.40 -3.66
C ILE A 2 -13.78 -5.03 -4.15
N LYS A 3 -12.86 -4.41 -3.41
CA LYS A 3 -12.25 -3.10 -3.67
C LYS A 3 -10.72 -3.21 -3.61
N THR A 4 -10.04 -2.21 -4.14
CA THR A 4 -8.58 -2.14 -4.13
C THR A 4 -8.08 -0.76 -3.74
N LYS A 5 -6.90 -0.70 -3.10
CA LYS A 5 -6.20 0.53 -2.73
C LYS A 5 -4.71 0.34 -2.91
N ILE A 6 -4.04 1.31 -3.54
CA ILE A 6 -2.59 1.31 -3.70
C ILE A 6 -1.96 2.20 -2.62
N PHE A 7 -0.88 1.71 -2.03
CA PHE A 7 0.01 2.45 -1.15
C PHE A 7 1.41 2.48 -1.78
N THR A 8 2.08 3.62 -1.70
CA THR A 8 3.42 3.80 -2.27
C THR A 8 4.34 4.35 -1.21
N GLU A 9 5.49 3.72 -1.01
CA GLU A 9 6.59 4.22 -0.18
C GLU A 9 7.60 4.93 -1.08
N ASP A 10 7.64 6.26 -0.94
CA ASP A 10 8.61 7.17 -1.55
C ASP A 10 9.48 7.82 -0.46
N PHE A 11 10.48 8.61 -0.85
CA PHE A 11 11.48 9.23 0.05
C PHE A 11 10.91 9.92 1.30
N ASP A 12 9.77 10.61 1.18
CA ASP A 12 9.15 11.38 2.28
C ASP A 12 7.97 10.66 2.95
N LYS A 13 7.67 9.43 2.54
CA LYS A 13 6.51 8.68 3.04
C LYS A 13 6.96 7.69 4.13
N SER A 14 6.08 7.48 5.11
CA SER A 14 6.25 6.38 6.05
C SER A 14 6.30 5.04 5.31
N SER A 15 6.96 4.05 5.89
CA SER A 15 6.99 2.69 5.35
C SER A 15 5.58 2.14 5.05
N ILE A 16 5.48 1.29 4.03
CA ILE A 16 4.19 0.77 3.51
C ILE A 16 3.33 0.18 4.63
N ASP A 17 3.92 -0.62 5.52
CA ASP A 17 3.24 -1.26 6.64
C ASP A 17 2.57 -0.22 7.55
N LYS A 18 3.24 0.89 7.85
CA LYS A 18 2.67 1.99 8.65
C LYS A 18 1.52 2.68 7.92
N GLN A 19 1.64 2.87 6.60
CA GLN A 19 0.56 3.47 5.81
C GLN A 19 -0.69 2.58 5.80
N ILE A 20 -0.51 1.27 5.59
CA ILE A 20 -1.60 0.28 5.57
C ILE A 20 -2.26 0.21 6.95
N ASN A 21 -1.48 0.05 8.02
CA ASN A 21 -2.02 -0.05 9.38
C ASN A 21 -2.80 1.21 9.78
N LYS A 22 -2.25 2.40 9.51
CA LYS A 22 -2.94 3.66 9.77
C LYS A 22 -4.25 3.77 8.98
N TRP A 23 -4.29 3.26 7.76
CA TRP A 23 -5.51 3.25 6.96
C TRP A 23 -6.54 2.25 7.50
N LEU A 24 -6.12 1.05 7.92
CA LEU A 24 -7.00 0.05 8.53
C LEU A 24 -7.58 0.53 9.86
N ASP A 25 -6.81 1.26 10.67
CA ASP A 25 -7.31 1.88 11.90
C ASP A 25 -8.45 2.88 11.65
N GLN A 26 -8.46 3.52 10.48
CA GLN A 26 -9.51 4.46 10.05
C GLN A 26 -10.68 3.78 9.33
N HIS A 27 -10.53 2.50 8.95
CA HIS A 27 -11.51 1.73 8.19
C HIS A 27 -11.72 0.38 8.87
N SER A 28 -12.28 0.41 10.08
CA SER A 28 -12.49 -0.80 10.91
C SER A 28 -13.35 -1.87 10.23
N ASP A 29 -14.21 -1.46 9.30
CA ASP A 29 -15.13 -2.36 8.59
C ASP A 29 -14.47 -3.00 7.36
N CYS A 30 -13.18 -2.71 7.13
CA CYS A 30 -12.38 -3.26 6.06
C CYS A 30 -11.84 -4.65 6.45
N ILE A 31 -12.12 -5.64 5.61
CA ILE A 31 -11.49 -6.96 5.68
C ILE A 31 -10.50 -7.05 4.52
N VAL A 32 -9.21 -7.10 4.85
CA VAL A 32 -8.14 -7.35 3.87
C VAL A 32 -8.26 -8.78 3.37
N VAL A 33 -8.33 -8.92 2.05
CA VAL A 33 -8.40 -10.22 1.36
C VAL A 33 -7.01 -10.66 0.91
N ASP A 34 -6.24 -9.73 0.34
CA ASP A 34 -4.88 -9.99 -0.14
C ASP A 34 -4.08 -8.68 -0.20
N VAL A 35 -2.75 -8.79 -0.17
CA VAL A 35 -1.82 -7.67 -0.33
C VAL A 35 -0.72 -8.08 -1.30
N LYS A 36 -0.67 -7.42 -2.45
CA LYS A 36 0.38 -7.63 -3.45
C LYS A 36 1.45 -6.56 -3.33
N LEU A 37 2.66 -6.97 -3.00
CA LEU A 37 3.82 -6.09 -2.89
C LEU A 37 4.61 -6.08 -4.18
N GLN A 38 5.05 -4.89 -4.59
CA GLN A 38 5.95 -4.70 -5.69
C GLN A 38 7.06 -3.74 -5.30
N SER A 39 8.25 -3.92 -5.86
CA SER A 39 9.38 -3.03 -5.66
C SER A 39 9.95 -2.65 -7.02
N HIS A 40 10.24 -1.37 -7.15
CA HIS A 40 10.74 -0.75 -8.36
C HIS A 40 12.08 -0.10 -8.06
N LEU A 41 13.11 -0.46 -8.82
CA LEU A 41 14.38 0.26 -8.81
C LEU A 41 14.29 1.37 -9.85
N LEU A 42 14.16 2.60 -9.37
CA LEU A 42 14.17 3.78 -10.22
C LEU A 42 15.61 4.31 -10.30
N LYS A 43 16.15 4.31 -11.51
CA LYS A 43 17.47 4.91 -11.80
C LYS A 43 17.26 6.40 -12.02
N ASN A 44 17.92 7.22 -11.22
CA ASN A 44 17.83 8.67 -11.32
C ASN A 44 18.99 9.21 -12.18
N ASP A 45 20.21 8.71 -11.97
CA ASP A 45 21.38 8.92 -12.84
C ASP A 45 22.34 7.73 -12.76
N GLU A 46 23.55 7.86 -13.31
CA GLU A 46 24.58 6.81 -13.36
C GLU A 46 25.07 6.37 -11.96
N TYR A 47 24.85 7.18 -10.92
CA TYR A 47 25.37 6.98 -9.56
C TYR A 47 24.27 6.90 -8.49
N SER A 48 23.02 7.21 -8.83
CA SER A 48 21.90 7.21 -7.89
C SER A 48 20.72 6.38 -8.41
N SER A 49 20.35 5.40 -7.60
CA SER A 49 19.15 4.60 -7.77
C SER A 49 18.37 4.58 -6.46
N TYR A 50 17.05 4.67 -6.55
CA TYR A 50 16.18 4.59 -5.40
C TYR A 50 15.17 3.46 -5.56
N ILE A 51 14.84 2.81 -4.44
CA ILE A 51 13.84 1.74 -4.42
C ILE A 51 12.53 2.38 -3.98
N VAL A 52 11.54 2.35 -4.87
CA VAL A 52 10.14 2.63 -4.54
C VAL A 52 9.45 1.30 -4.28
N ARG A 53 8.58 1.27 -3.27
CA ARG A 53 7.74 0.11 -3.02
C ARG A 53 6.29 0.49 -3.20
N ASP A 54 5.53 -0.43 -3.77
CA ASP A 54 4.08 -0.32 -3.88
C ASP A 54 3.41 -1.52 -3.20
N ALA A 55 2.23 -1.29 -2.65
CA ALA A 55 1.35 -2.32 -2.14
C ALA A 55 -0.06 -2.13 -2.68
N LEU A 56 -0.54 -3.10 -3.44
CA LEU A 56 -1.95 -3.20 -3.82
C LEU A 56 -2.68 -4.01 -2.75
N VAL A 57 -3.45 -3.32 -1.91
CA VAL A 57 -4.33 -3.93 -0.92
C VAL A 57 -5.66 -4.23 -1.59
N ILE A 58 -6.04 -5.51 -1.60
CA ILE A 58 -7.34 -6.01 -2.08
C ILE A 58 -8.18 -6.28 -0.83
N TYR A 59 -9.34 -5.65 -0.75
CA TYR A 59 -10.16 -5.70 0.46
C TYR A 59 -11.65 -5.74 0.11
N ARG A 60 -12.47 -6.01 1.13
CA ARG A 60 -13.93 -5.80 1.08
C ARG A 60 -14.35 -4.99 2.29
N GLU A 61 -15.40 -4.22 2.14
CA GLU A 61 -16.07 -3.57 3.27
C GLU A 61 -17.20 -4.49 3.76
N TYR A 62 -17.35 -4.59 5.08
CA TYR A 62 -18.48 -5.24 5.69
C TYR A 62 -19.71 -4.37 5.48
N GLU A 63 -20.59 -4.78 4.57
CA GLU A 63 -21.92 -4.19 4.45
C GLU A 63 -22.77 -4.83 5.56
N ASN A 64 -23.15 -4.05 6.57
CA ASN A 64 -24.20 -4.48 7.51
C ASN A 64 -25.50 -4.64 6.71
N VAL A 65 -25.78 -5.89 6.31
CA VAL A 65 -27.08 -6.30 5.73
C VAL A 65 -28.10 -6.43 6.85
#